data_AF-A0A930XUY0-F1
#
_entry.id   AF-A0A930XUY0-F1
#
_cell.length_a   1.000
_cell.length_b   1.000
_cell.length_c   1.000
_cell.angle_alpha   90.00
_cell.angle_beta   90.00
_cell.angle_gamma   90.00
#
_symmetry.space_group_name_H-M   'P 1'
#
loop_
_entity.id
_entity.type
_entity.pdbx_description
1 polymer ?
#
loop_
_entity_poly.entity_id
_entity_poly.type
_entity_poly.pdbx_seq_one_letter_code
_entity_poly.pdbx_strand_id
1 'polypeptide(L)'
;MKRILLLTLVLITSLLQAQKASYQKLDSLQFIKKCDKIILDTGKDFKVVGQDISEWRKYIQYNNSNNEILYIVYNINSEGANADLEIKGVKKWNIDSVASKYLTVFDLYQKEFDSKADKVSIQKNGMPWGAADTGARLRKTSQEGLWEMKISN
;
A
#
# COMPACT_ATOMS: atom_id res chain seq x y z
N MET A 1 15.47 -18.17 -38.36
CA MET A 1 14.14 -18.34 -37.74
C MET A 1 14.19 -18.76 -36.26
N LYS A 2 15.07 -19.68 -35.84
CA LYS A 2 15.17 -20.10 -34.41
C LYS A 2 15.56 -18.99 -33.41
N ARG A 3 16.31 -17.96 -33.85
CA ARG A 3 16.75 -16.84 -32.98
C ARG A 3 15.65 -15.82 -32.65
N ILE A 4 14.68 -15.65 -33.55
CA ILE A 4 13.54 -14.73 -33.35
C ILE A 4 12.59 -15.33 -32.30
N LEU A 5 12.42 -16.65 -32.31
CA LEU A 5 11.56 -17.38 -31.38
C LEU A 5 12.03 -17.27 -29.92
N LEU A 6 13.35 -17.21 -29.70
CA LEU A 6 13.93 -17.03 -28.37
C LEU A 6 13.72 -15.60 -27.85
N LEU A 7 13.86 -14.59 -28.71
CA LEU A 7 13.61 -13.18 -28.39
C LEU A 7 12.14 -12.91 -28.04
N THR A 8 11.20 -13.53 -28.76
CA THR A 8 9.78 -13.45 -28.43
C THR A 8 9.45 -14.14 -27.11
N LEU A 9 10.10 -15.27 -26.80
CA LEU A 9 9.86 -15.99 -25.53
C LEU A 9 10.37 -15.19 -24.31
N VAL A 10 11.52 -14.51 -24.44
CA VAL A 10 12.05 -13.63 -23.40
C VAL A 10 11.15 -12.41 -23.17
N LEU A 11 10.62 -11.79 -24.24
CA LEU A 11 9.70 -10.64 -24.13
C LEU A 11 8.37 -10.99 -23.42
N ILE A 12 7.85 -12.19 -23.67
CA ILE A 12 6.57 -12.63 -23.05
C ILE A 12 6.76 -12.84 -21.54
N THR A 13 7.93 -13.28 -21.08
CA THR A 13 8.20 -13.43 -19.63
C THR A 13 8.32 -12.10 -18.89
N SER A 14 8.78 -11.02 -19.55
CA SER A 14 8.82 -9.68 -18.94
C SER A 14 7.44 -9.02 -18.77
N LEU A 15 6.44 -9.44 -19.55
CA LEU A 15 5.07 -8.90 -19.46
C LEU A 15 4.26 -9.51 -18.29
N LEU A 16 4.72 -10.61 -17.69
CA LEU A 16 4.03 -11.30 -16.59
C LEU A 16 4.24 -10.66 -15.21
N GLN A 17 5.00 -9.57 -15.11
CA GLN A 17 5.22 -8.86 -13.84
C GLN A 17 4.19 -7.77 -13.53
N ALA A 18 3.16 -7.58 -14.36
CA ALA A 18 2.02 -6.73 -14.05
C ALA A 18 1.04 -7.39 -13.04
N GLN A 19 1.55 -8.15 -12.06
CA GLN A 19 0.73 -8.62 -10.95
C GLN A 19 0.36 -7.40 -10.10
N LYS A 20 -0.93 -7.05 -10.10
CA LYS A 20 -1.52 -6.04 -9.21
C LYS A 20 -0.96 -6.26 -7.79
N ALA A 21 -0.32 -5.23 -7.23
CA ALA A 21 0.36 -5.36 -5.95
C ALA A 21 -0.64 -5.84 -4.88
N SER A 22 -0.45 -7.07 -4.37
CA SER A 22 -1.20 -7.52 -3.19
C SER A 22 -0.63 -6.86 -1.95
N TYR A 23 -1.52 -6.27 -1.16
CA TYR A 23 -1.25 -5.72 0.16
C TYR A 23 -1.83 -6.62 1.27
N GLN A 24 -2.37 -7.77 0.90
CA GLN A 24 -3.08 -8.71 1.76
C GLN A 24 -2.32 -10.03 1.85
N LYS A 25 -2.52 -10.75 2.96
CA LYS A 25 -1.99 -12.10 3.25
C LYS A 25 -0.46 -12.21 3.13
N LEU A 26 0.24 -11.13 3.47
CA LEU A 26 1.69 -11.06 3.40
C LEU A 26 2.29 -11.89 4.54
N ASP A 27 3.35 -12.64 4.26
CA ASP A 27 4.25 -13.07 5.34
C ASP A 27 5.08 -11.89 5.89
N SER A 28 5.83 -12.11 6.97
CA SER A 28 6.60 -11.04 7.62
C SER A 28 7.66 -10.41 6.70
N LEU A 29 8.30 -11.20 5.85
CA LEU A 29 9.33 -10.72 4.93
C LEU A 29 8.70 -9.92 3.78
N GLN A 30 7.59 -10.41 3.23
CA GLN A 30 6.83 -9.70 2.21
C GLN A 30 6.27 -8.38 2.75
N PHE A 31 5.78 -8.36 3.99
CA PHE A 31 5.29 -7.16 4.65
C PHE A 31 6.37 -6.09 4.77
N ILE A 32 7.55 -6.42 5.28
CA ILE A 32 8.67 -5.47 5.40
C ILE A 32 9.06 -4.94 4.01
N LYS A 33 9.23 -5.83 3.02
CA LYS A 33 9.54 -5.41 1.64
C LYS A 33 8.49 -4.49 1.03
N LYS A 34 7.20 -4.70 1.35
CA LYS A 34 6.13 -3.81 0.89
C LYS A 34 6.17 -2.46 1.58
N CYS A 35 6.44 -2.40 2.88
CA CYS A 35 6.67 -1.14 3.58
C CYS A 35 7.85 -0.38 2.98
N ASP A 36 9.00 -1.05 2.77
CA ASP A 36 10.19 -0.44 2.18
C ASP A 36 9.90 0.10 0.77
N LYS A 37 9.20 -0.68 -0.06
CA LYS A 37 8.79 -0.26 -1.39
C LYS A 37 7.87 0.98 -1.35
N ILE A 38 6.86 1.00 -0.48
CA ILE A 38 5.99 2.19 -0.31
C ILE A 38 6.84 3.42 0.00
N ILE A 39 7.79 3.31 0.94
CA ILE A 39 8.67 4.42 1.30
C ILE A 39 9.53 4.86 0.12
N LEU A 40 10.18 3.93 -0.58
CA LEU A 40 10.98 4.23 -1.77
C LEU A 40 10.16 4.91 -2.88
N ASP A 41 8.91 4.47 -3.05
CA ASP A 41 8.03 5.00 -4.08
C ASP A 41 7.57 6.44 -3.83
N THR A 42 7.67 6.92 -2.59
CA THR A 42 7.45 8.35 -2.28
C THR A 42 8.54 9.26 -2.86
N GLY A 43 9.73 8.72 -3.13
CA GLY A 43 10.91 9.51 -3.52
C GLY A 43 11.44 10.45 -2.42
N LYS A 44 10.96 10.30 -1.17
CA LYS A 44 11.34 11.13 -0.02
C LYS A 44 12.18 10.34 0.97
N ASP A 45 12.98 11.05 1.76
CA ASP A 45 13.93 10.52 2.74
C ASP A 45 13.27 10.12 4.08
N PHE A 46 12.14 9.43 4.01
CA PHE A 46 11.47 8.92 5.20
C PHE A 46 12.33 7.90 5.94
N LYS A 47 12.41 8.05 7.26
CA LYS A 47 13.08 7.13 8.19
C LYS A 47 12.08 6.65 9.23
N VAL A 48 12.20 5.38 9.61
CA VAL A 48 11.36 4.79 10.64
C VAL A 48 11.59 5.49 11.98
N VAL A 49 10.51 5.88 12.64
CA VAL A 49 10.53 6.45 14.00
C VAL A 49 10.18 5.36 15.00
N GLY A 50 9.18 4.54 14.70
CA GLY A 50 8.72 3.47 15.59
C GLY A 50 7.48 2.76 15.08
N GLN A 51 7.02 1.80 15.88
CA GLN A 51 5.75 1.10 15.71
C GLN A 51 4.89 1.32 16.94
N ASP A 52 3.60 1.54 16.75
CA ASP A 52 2.69 1.84 17.85
C ASP A 52 1.26 1.36 17.52
N ILE A 53 0.39 1.40 18.53
CA ILE A 53 -0.99 0.95 18.46
C ILE A 53 -1.88 2.11 18.90
N SER A 54 -2.68 2.64 17.97
CA SER A 54 -3.70 3.65 18.27
C SER A 54 -5.08 3.13 17.87
N GLU A 55 -6.05 3.25 18.77
CA GLU A 55 -7.46 2.92 18.51
C GLU A 55 -7.66 1.58 17.78
N TRP A 56 -6.96 0.53 18.24
CA TRP A 56 -6.99 -0.84 17.67
C TRP A 56 -6.28 -1.04 16.33
N ARG A 57 -5.59 -0.02 15.81
CA ARG A 57 -4.82 -0.09 14.58
C ARG A 57 -3.33 -0.08 14.87
N LYS A 58 -2.62 -1.03 14.27
CA LYS A 58 -1.15 -1.06 14.33
C LYS A 58 -0.63 -0.17 13.20
N TYR A 59 0.40 0.61 13.48
CA TYR A 59 1.05 1.39 12.44
C TYR A 59 2.56 1.42 12.62
N ILE A 60 3.24 1.68 11.50
CA ILE A 60 4.65 2.07 11.48
C ILE A 60 4.67 3.55 11.12
N GLN A 61 5.31 4.36 11.97
CA GLN A 61 5.50 5.78 11.74
C GLN A 61 6.86 6.05 11.11
N TYR A 62 6.87 6.93 10.12
CA TYR A 62 8.06 7.44 9.45
C TYR A 62 8.07 8.96 9.45
N ASN A 63 9.25 9.55 9.59
CA ASN A 63 9.47 10.99 9.45
C ASN A 63 10.55 11.27 8.41
N ASN A 64 10.41 12.37 7.67
CA ASN A 64 11.44 12.83 6.73
C ASN A 64 12.16 14.11 7.23
N SER A 65 13.16 14.59 6.49
CA SER A 65 13.92 15.81 6.84
C SER A 65 13.06 17.09 6.91
N ASN A 66 11.89 17.09 6.27
CA ASN A 66 10.94 18.21 6.26
C ASN A 66 9.87 18.12 7.37
N ASN A 67 10.07 17.26 8.37
CA ASN A 67 9.11 16.96 9.44
C ASN A 67 7.74 16.52 8.93
N GLU A 68 7.68 15.93 7.73
CA GLU A 68 6.49 15.25 7.25
C GLU A 68 6.42 13.86 7.88
N ILE A 69 5.21 13.47 8.27
CA ILE A 69 4.94 12.18 8.88
C ILE A 69 4.19 11.31 7.88
N LEU A 70 4.57 10.02 7.81
CA LEU A 70 3.87 9.00 7.08
C LEU A 70 3.58 7.82 8.00
N TYR A 71 2.35 7.33 7.95
CA TYR A 71 1.90 6.16 8.68
C TYR A 71 1.58 5.04 7.70
N ILE A 72 2.15 3.86 7.92
CA ILE A 72 1.69 2.63 7.27
C ILE A 72 0.85 1.88 8.30
N VAL A 73 -0.45 1.84 8.08
CA VAL A 73 -1.43 1.18 8.96
C VAL A 73 -1.61 -0.26 8.50
N TYR A 74 -1.59 -1.19 9.44
CA TYR A 74 -1.68 -2.62 9.14
C TYR A 74 -2.43 -3.40 10.22
N ASN A 75 -2.89 -4.59 9.83
CA ASN A 75 -3.43 -5.58 10.76
C ASN A 75 -2.71 -6.92 10.59
N ILE A 76 -2.89 -7.80 11.58
CA ILE A 76 -2.31 -9.16 11.58
C ILE A 76 -3.45 -10.14 11.81
N ASN A 77 -3.64 -11.06 10.87
CA ASN A 77 -4.62 -12.14 10.95
C ASN A 77 -3.90 -13.48 11.10
N SER A 78 -4.53 -14.45 11.79
CA SER A 78 -4.04 -15.82 11.85
C SER A 78 -4.76 -16.66 10.79
N GLU A 79 -4.11 -16.93 9.67
CA GLU A 79 -4.67 -17.74 8.59
C GLU A 79 -4.61 -19.23 8.96
N GLY A 80 -5.72 -19.94 8.77
CA GLY A 80 -5.84 -21.36 9.13
C GLY A 80 -6.00 -21.63 10.63
N ALA A 81 -6.32 -20.62 11.44
CA ALA A 81 -6.66 -20.83 12.84
C ALA A 81 -8.03 -21.52 12.99
N ASN A 82 -8.12 -22.43 13.95
CA ASN A 82 -9.37 -23.09 14.33
C ASN A 82 -9.38 -23.22 15.86
N ALA A 83 -10.26 -22.47 16.53
CA ALA A 83 -10.34 -22.44 17.98
C ALA A 83 -10.82 -23.78 18.57
N ASP A 84 -11.76 -24.44 17.90
CA ASP A 84 -12.35 -25.70 18.34
C ASP A 84 -11.35 -26.86 18.27
N LEU A 85 -10.36 -26.75 17.39
CA LEU A 85 -9.25 -27.70 17.23
C LEU A 85 -7.95 -27.23 17.89
N GLU A 86 -7.97 -26.11 18.62
CA GLU A 86 -6.79 -25.48 19.23
C GLU A 86 -5.64 -25.15 18.24
N ILE A 87 -5.96 -25.03 16.94
CA ILE A 87 -5.00 -24.69 15.89
C ILE A 87 -4.81 -23.17 15.86
N LYS A 88 -3.59 -22.70 16.13
CA LYS A 88 -3.26 -21.26 16.24
C LYS A 88 -3.16 -20.51 14.90
N GLY A 89 -3.04 -21.23 13.78
CA GLY A 89 -2.84 -20.66 12.44
C GLY A 89 -1.47 -19.99 12.24
N VAL A 90 -1.25 -19.44 11.05
CA VAL A 90 -0.02 -18.71 10.68
C VAL A 90 -0.31 -17.22 10.58
N LYS A 91 0.55 -16.40 11.20
CA LYS A 91 0.40 -14.94 11.13
C LYS A 91 0.59 -14.44 9.70
N LYS A 92 -0.35 -13.60 9.27
CA LYS A 92 -0.35 -12.88 8.00
C LYS A 92 -0.61 -11.41 8.25
N TRP A 93 0.08 -10.56 7.51
CA TRP A 93 -0.02 -9.11 7.61
C TRP A 93 -0.81 -8.56 6.44
N ASN A 94 -1.63 -7.56 6.71
CA ASN A 94 -2.35 -6.81 5.70
C ASN A 94 -2.06 -5.32 5.89
N ILE A 95 -1.63 -4.65 4.83
CA ILE A 95 -1.50 -3.19 4.83
C ILE A 95 -2.88 -2.60 4.53
N ASP A 96 -3.43 -1.92 5.52
CA ASP A 96 -4.79 -1.38 5.50
C ASP A 96 -4.85 -0.02 4.81
N SER A 97 -3.89 0.84 5.11
CA SER A 97 -3.79 2.17 4.51
C SER A 97 -2.40 2.77 4.67
N VAL A 98 -2.13 3.78 3.85
CA VAL A 98 -0.98 4.68 4.02
C VAL A 98 -1.53 6.08 4.23
N ALA A 99 -1.13 6.75 5.31
CA ALA A 99 -1.61 8.09 5.66
C ALA A 99 -0.44 9.08 5.74
N SER A 100 -0.59 10.25 5.10
CA SER A 100 0.41 11.32 5.11
C SER A 100 -0.22 12.63 4.56
N LYS A 101 0.60 13.63 4.22
CA LYS A 101 0.14 14.82 3.48
C LYS A 101 -0.41 14.41 2.12
N TYR A 102 -1.40 15.14 1.64
CA TYR A 102 -2.14 14.84 0.40
C TYR A 102 -1.23 14.51 -0.79
N LEU A 103 -0.22 15.33 -1.08
CA LEU A 103 0.64 15.13 -2.25
C LEU A 103 1.40 13.79 -2.18
N THR A 104 1.88 13.39 -1.01
CA THR A 104 2.60 12.13 -0.83
C THR A 104 1.70 10.93 -1.07
N VAL A 105 0.51 10.90 -0.46
CA VAL A 105 -0.42 9.78 -0.66
C VAL A 105 -1.05 9.80 -2.05
N PHE A 106 -1.22 10.98 -2.67
CA PHE A 106 -1.71 11.09 -4.03
C PHE A 106 -0.70 10.52 -5.04
N ASP A 107 0.57 10.91 -4.94
CA ASP A 107 1.61 10.44 -5.86
C ASP A 107 1.79 8.91 -5.75
N LEU A 108 1.72 8.36 -4.54
CA LEU A 108 1.66 6.92 -4.30
C LEU A 108 0.44 6.25 -4.94
N TYR A 109 -0.76 6.81 -4.71
CA TYR A 109 -2.00 6.28 -5.26
C TYR A 109 -1.97 6.28 -6.80
N GLN A 110 -1.52 7.37 -7.40
CA GLN A 110 -1.42 7.49 -8.85
C GLN A 110 -0.44 6.47 -9.43
N LYS A 111 0.68 6.23 -8.75
CA LYS A 111 1.70 5.27 -9.18
C LYS A 111 1.24 3.81 -9.08
N GLU A 112 0.59 3.43 -7.98
CA GLU A 112 0.31 2.02 -7.66
C GLU A 112 -1.10 1.56 -8.06
N PHE A 113 -2.07 2.48 -8.20
CA PHE A 113 -3.48 2.11 -8.40
C PHE A 113 -4.13 2.79 -9.61
N ASP A 114 -3.88 4.07 -9.85
CA ASP A 114 -4.54 4.82 -10.94
C ASP A 114 -3.64 5.89 -11.56
N SER A 115 -2.87 5.49 -12.58
CA SER A 115 -1.97 6.38 -13.33
C SER A 115 -2.65 7.58 -13.99
N LYS A 116 -3.99 7.58 -14.12
CA LYS A 116 -4.78 8.64 -14.75
C LYS A 116 -5.53 9.50 -13.75
N ALA A 117 -5.32 9.29 -12.45
CA ALA A 117 -5.95 10.06 -11.39
C ALA A 117 -5.71 11.57 -11.56
N ASP A 118 -6.77 12.37 -11.42
CA ASP A 118 -6.69 13.84 -11.47
C ASP A 118 -6.53 14.40 -10.04
N LYS A 119 -5.34 14.94 -9.79
CA LYS A 119 -4.95 15.55 -8.51
C LYS A 119 -5.86 16.71 -8.10
N VAL A 120 -6.18 17.60 -9.02
CA VAL A 120 -6.95 18.81 -8.69
C VAL A 120 -8.40 18.43 -8.43
N SER A 121 -8.96 17.55 -9.26
CA SER A 121 -10.33 17.09 -9.08
C SER A 121 -10.50 16.34 -7.76
N ILE A 122 -9.59 15.40 -7.43
CA ILE A 122 -9.69 14.62 -6.19
C ILE A 122 -9.51 15.50 -4.94
N GLN A 123 -8.60 16.47 -4.97
CA GLN A 123 -8.38 17.38 -3.84
C GLN A 123 -9.61 18.25 -3.55
N LYS A 124 -10.29 18.73 -4.60
CA LYS A 124 -11.43 19.65 -4.50
C LYS A 124 -12.76 18.93 -4.25
N ASN A 125 -13.00 17.85 -5.00
CA ASN A 125 -14.30 17.19 -5.09
C ASN A 125 -14.34 15.84 -4.38
N GLY A 126 -13.19 15.34 -3.90
CA GLY A 126 -13.07 13.97 -3.40
C GLY A 126 -12.96 12.94 -4.52
N MET A 127 -12.92 11.66 -4.15
CA MET A 127 -12.85 10.57 -5.12
C MET A 127 -14.19 10.42 -5.87
N PRO A 128 -14.18 10.21 -7.20
CA PRO A 128 -15.39 9.97 -7.95
C PRO A 128 -16.08 8.67 -7.50
N TRP A 129 -17.42 8.66 -7.58
CA TRP A 129 -18.21 7.45 -7.33
C TRP A 129 -17.74 6.33 -8.27
N GLY A 130 -17.44 5.14 -7.72
CA GLY A 130 -16.93 4.00 -8.49
C GLY A 130 -15.39 3.87 -8.55
N ALA A 131 -14.62 4.82 -8.02
CA ALA A 131 -13.15 4.72 -7.96
C ALA A 131 -12.60 3.56 -7.10
N ALA A 132 -13.48 2.73 -6.53
CA ALA A 132 -13.15 1.55 -5.75
C ALA A 132 -12.50 0.43 -6.57
N ASP A 133 -12.79 0.38 -7.87
CA ASP A 133 -12.41 -0.74 -8.74
C ASP A 133 -10.89 -0.82 -8.94
N THR A 134 -10.16 0.26 -8.60
CA THR A 134 -8.70 0.34 -8.66
C THR A 134 -8.03 -0.48 -7.53
N GLY A 135 -8.74 -0.78 -6.45
CA GLY A 135 -8.21 -1.51 -5.28
C GLY A 135 -7.72 -0.60 -4.15
N ALA A 136 -7.86 0.72 -4.26
CA ALA A 136 -7.65 1.67 -3.18
C ALA A 136 -8.51 2.92 -3.35
N ARG A 137 -8.69 3.70 -2.28
CA ARG A 137 -9.39 4.99 -2.31
C ARG A 137 -8.63 6.04 -1.50
N LEU A 138 -8.54 7.26 -2.01
CA LEU A 138 -8.06 8.41 -1.24
C LEU A 138 -9.19 9.05 -0.43
N ARG A 139 -8.93 9.39 0.83
CA ARG A 139 -9.87 10.16 1.66
C ARG A 139 -9.15 10.99 2.72
N LYS A 140 -9.81 12.04 3.21
CA LYS A 140 -9.35 12.79 4.38
C LYS A 140 -9.48 11.94 5.64
N THR A 141 -8.53 12.06 6.55
CA THR A 141 -8.63 11.46 7.88
C THR A 141 -9.36 12.42 8.84
N SER A 142 -9.63 11.98 10.07
CA SER A 142 -10.12 12.86 11.14
C SER A 142 -9.06 13.86 11.62
N GLN A 143 -7.77 13.57 11.41
CA GLN A 143 -6.68 14.46 11.75
C GLN A 143 -6.49 15.51 10.66
N GLU A 144 -6.43 16.78 11.07
CA GLU A 144 -6.28 17.90 10.16
C GLU A 144 -5.00 17.78 9.32
N GLY A 145 -5.12 18.07 8.02
CA GLY A 145 -4.00 18.02 7.08
C GLY A 145 -3.56 16.62 6.63
N LEU A 146 -4.10 15.55 7.21
CA LEU A 146 -3.79 14.17 6.82
C LEU A 146 -4.84 13.57 5.88
N TRP A 147 -4.31 12.92 4.86
CA TRP A 147 -5.06 12.09 3.91
C TRP A 147 -4.57 10.66 4.02
N GLU A 148 -5.46 9.72 3.72
CA GLU A 148 -5.11 8.31 3.64
C GLU A 148 -5.48 7.72 2.29
N MET A 149 -4.58 6.89 1.77
CA MET A 149 -4.84 5.91 0.73
C MET A 149 -5.29 4.62 1.41
N LYS A 150 -6.61 4.40 1.46
CA LYS A 150 -7.22 3.20 2.02
C LYS A 150 -7.20 2.09 0.99
N ILE A 151 -6.53 1.00 1.30
CA ILE A 151 -6.45 -0.17 0.41
C ILE A 151 -7.72 -1.01 0.61
N SER A 152 -8.33 -1.42 -0.51
CA SER A 152 -9.53 -2.26 -0.52
C SER A 152 -9.14 -3.73 -0.38
N ASN A 153 -9.96 -4.47 0.38
CA ASN A 153 -9.86 -5.93 0.52
C ASN A 153 -10.53 -6.64 -0.66
#